data_AF-A0A820ZRA6-F1
#
_entry.id   AF-A0A820ZRA6-F1
#
_cell.length_a   1.000
_cell.length_b   1.000
_cell.length_c   1.000
_cell.angle_alpha   90.00
_cell.angle_beta   90.00
_cell.angle_gamma   90.00
#
_symmetry.space_group_name_H-M   'P 1'
#
loop_
_entity.id
_entity.type
_entity.pdbx_description
1 polymer ?
#
loop_
_entity_poly.entity_id
_entity_poly.type
_entity_poly.pdbx_seq_one_letter_code
_entity_poly.pdbx_strand_id
1 'polypeptide(L)'
;MPAKDFADLVMLPREWRRGDDCIQWPRNHDYYNIEWLENLWKYINEKFANDLSMLENTNILYLQPLSRPLGASTANNTISLYKLSKNIGLIQLPIVPSKDDLAIQKVLLKLNFYCIEPFPEMIRRHKCIDEYVPQLSCLGLLQIFKCRLRHFTQLKIQHEFNTLLNEHDIKLLRQYLSRIMTQQLDDSNIQCIKQLPIFDNAYLNTDLNQQQYKYISLNNILYIYESGTKLPVDLQPPKQCIHVTDSDSRVLLDKLGYVIHDFTHVARYLITTIGQQQQANLQQQQQQQNSSTINTTLKNDQHKMAFLGE
;
A
#
# COMPACT_ATOMS: atom_id res chain seq x y z
N MET A 1 -2.84 5.19 -42.81
CA MET A 1 -2.87 3.72 -42.60
C MET A 1 -3.02 3.47 -41.12
N PRO A 2 -4.00 2.68 -40.65
CA PRO A 2 -4.09 2.34 -39.24
C PRO A 2 -2.83 1.55 -38.85
N ALA A 3 -2.18 1.94 -37.75
CA ALA A 3 -1.01 1.23 -37.23
C ALA A 3 -1.41 -0.23 -37.00
N LYS A 4 -0.69 -1.17 -37.63
CA LYS A 4 -0.85 -2.60 -37.31
C LYS A 4 -0.50 -2.77 -35.83
N ASP A 5 -1.42 -3.36 -35.07
CA ASP A 5 -1.19 -3.73 -33.67
C ASP A 5 0.06 -4.63 -33.60
N PHE A 6 0.94 -4.42 -32.61
CA PHE A 6 2.15 -5.22 -32.41
C PHE A 6 1.81 -6.71 -32.44
N ALA A 7 0.72 -7.08 -31.77
CA ALA A 7 0.26 -8.46 -31.71
C ALA A 7 -0.09 -9.06 -33.08
N ASP A 8 -0.60 -8.25 -34.02
CA ASP A 8 -0.84 -8.67 -35.40
C ASP A 8 0.45 -8.78 -36.21
N LEU A 9 1.42 -7.91 -35.95
CA LEU A 9 2.72 -7.92 -36.62
C LEU A 9 3.52 -9.18 -36.31
N VAL A 10 3.52 -9.61 -35.05
CA VAL A 10 4.26 -10.79 -34.59
C VAL A 10 3.39 -12.05 -34.51
N MET A 11 2.15 -11.99 -34.99
CA MET A 11 1.19 -13.11 -34.97
C MET A 11 1.02 -13.73 -33.57
N LEU A 12 0.95 -12.91 -32.51
CA LEU A 12 0.75 -13.43 -31.15
C LEU A 12 -0.56 -14.26 -31.07
N PRO A 13 -0.58 -15.41 -30.37
CA PRO A 13 -1.81 -16.15 -30.14
C PRO A 13 -2.90 -15.28 -29.51
N ARG A 14 -4.16 -15.49 -29.90
CA ARG A 14 -5.27 -14.62 -29.46
C ARG A 14 -5.43 -14.63 -27.93
N GLU A 15 -5.24 -15.78 -27.32
CA GLU A 15 -5.23 -16.01 -25.88
C GLU A 15 -4.16 -15.18 -25.14
N TRP A 16 -3.07 -14.77 -25.81
CA TRP A 16 -1.99 -13.99 -25.20
C TRP A 16 -2.21 -12.48 -25.35
N ARG A 17 -3.25 -12.04 -26.07
CA ARG A 17 -3.50 -10.61 -26.35
C ARG A 17 -4.44 -9.94 -25.34
N ARG A 18 -5.32 -10.71 -24.69
CA ARG A 18 -6.36 -10.23 -23.76
C ARG A 18 -6.69 -11.27 -22.69
N GLY A 19 -5.66 -11.89 -22.14
CA GLY A 19 -5.80 -12.98 -21.17
C GLY A 19 -5.73 -12.52 -19.71
N ASP A 20 -5.83 -13.54 -18.85
CA ASP A 20 -5.53 -13.47 -17.43
C ASP A 20 -4.09 -12.98 -17.19
N ASP A 21 -3.82 -12.46 -15.99
CA ASP A 21 -2.50 -11.91 -15.62
C ASP A 21 -1.38 -12.97 -15.71
N CYS A 22 -1.73 -14.25 -15.56
CA CYS A 22 -0.84 -15.39 -15.74
C CYS A 22 -1.60 -16.50 -16.46
N ILE A 23 -1.02 -17.01 -17.55
CA ILE A 23 -1.55 -18.16 -18.30
C ILE A 23 -0.49 -19.26 -18.37
N GLN A 24 -0.93 -20.51 -18.37
CA GLN A 24 -0.04 -21.63 -18.65
C GLN A 24 0.21 -21.73 -20.14
N TRP A 25 1.44 -22.09 -20.51
CA TRP A 25 1.81 -22.30 -21.90
C TRP A 25 0.89 -23.35 -22.54
N PRO A 26 0.15 -22.98 -23.59
CA PRO A 26 -0.82 -23.87 -24.18
C PRO A 26 -0.11 -25.04 -24.88
N ARG A 27 -0.56 -26.27 -24.61
CA ARG A 27 0.07 -27.51 -25.11
C ARG A 27 -0.05 -27.72 -26.62
N ASN A 28 -0.88 -26.92 -27.30
CA ASN A 28 -1.28 -27.14 -28.70
C ASN A 28 -0.65 -26.13 -29.68
N HIS A 29 0.48 -25.52 -29.31
CA HIS A 29 1.17 -24.51 -30.12
C HIS A 29 2.53 -25.02 -30.57
N ASP A 30 2.55 -25.81 -31.65
CA ASP A 30 3.78 -26.39 -32.19
C ASP A 30 4.75 -25.33 -32.76
N TYR A 31 4.21 -24.21 -33.24
CA TYR A 31 4.97 -23.10 -33.84
C TYR A 31 5.50 -22.08 -32.83
N TYR A 32 4.80 -21.89 -31.71
CA TYR A 32 5.22 -21.00 -30.66
C TYR A 32 5.94 -21.84 -29.64
N ASN A 33 7.22 -22.15 -29.92
CA ASN A 33 8.13 -22.84 -29.02
C ASN A 33 9.01 -21.83 -28.26
N ILE A 34 9.93 -22.31 -27.42
CA ILE A 34 10.86 -21.43 -26.68
C ILE A 34 11.71 -20.59 -27.63
N GLU A 35 12.22 -21.19 -28.72
CA GLU A 35 13.06 -20.50 -29.69
C GLU A 35 12.31 -19.33 -30.36
N TRP A 36 11.03 -19.51 -30.65
CA TRP A 36 10.17 -18.46 -31.16
C TRP A 36 10.07 -17.29 -30.18
N LEU A 37 9.88 -17.55 -28.88
CA LEU A 37 9.86 -16.51 -27.85
C LEU A 37 11.21 -15.80 -27.71
N GLU A 38 12.32 -16.53 -27.76
CA GLU A 38 13.65 -15.95 -27.70
C GLU A 38 13.90 -15.03 -28.88
N ASN A 39 13.46 -15.44 -30.08
CA ASN A 39 13.54 -14.60 -31.29
C ASN A 39 12.60 -13.40 -31.23
N LEU A 40 11.40 -13.55 -30.63
CA LEU A 40 10.51 -12.44 -30.33
C LEU A 40 11.20 -11.43 -29.42
N TRP A 41 11.82 -11.88 -28.33
CA TRP A 41 12.51 -10.97 -27.41
C TRP A 41 13.77 -10.34 -28.01
N LYS A 42 14.49 -11.02 -28.91
CA LYS A 42 15.54 -10.37 -29.72
C LYS A 42 14.97 -9.23 -30.56
N TYR A 43 13.86 -9.48 -31.26
CA TYR A 43 13.18 -8.46 -32.04
C TYR A 43 12.69 -7.28 -31.17
N ILE A 44 12.14 -7.56 -29.99
CA ILE A 44 11.70 -6.53 -29.03
C ILE A 44 12.90 -5.69 -28.57
N ASN A 45 13.99 -6.32 -28.15
CA ASN A 45 15.21 -5.62 -27.76
C ASN A 45 15.78 -4.74 -28.87
N GLU A 46 15.62 -5.11 -30.15
CA GLU A 46 16.09 -4.34 -31.29
C GLU A 46 15.15 -3.20 -31.71
N LYS A 47 13.83 -3.44 -31.73
CA LYS A 47 12.84 -2.49 -32.26
C LYS A 47 12.19 -1.61 -31.20
N PHE A 48 12.17 -2.07 -29.95
CA PHE A 48 11.47 -1.46 -28.81
C PHE A 48 12.40 -1.22 -27.61
N ALA A 49 13.70 -1.02 -27.87
CA ALA A 49 14.77 -0.98 -26.87
C ALA A 49 14.57 -0.04 -25.67
N ASN A 50 13.76 1.02 -25.82
CA ASN A 50 13.52 2.03 -24.80
C ASN A 50 12.03 2.26 -24.49
N ASP A 51 11.12 1.46 -25.06
CA ASP A 51 9.68 1.61 -24.82
C ASP A 51 8.94 0.30 -25.07
N LEU A 52 8.29 -0.21 -24.03
CA LEU A 52 7.47 -1.43 -24.09
C LEU A 52 5.95 -1.13 -24.09
N SER A 53 5.53 0.13 -24.15
CA SER A 53 4.12 0.54 -24.06
C SER A 53 3.21 -0.15 -25.09
N MET A 54 3.71 -0.35 -26.31
CA MET A 54 3.00 -1.03 -27.40
C MET A 54 2.75 -2.53 -27.13
N LEU A 55 3.46 -3.11 -26.18
CA LEU A 55 3.38 -4.51 -25.79
C LEU A 55 2.54 -4.70 -24.52
N GLU A 56 2.06 -3.61 -23.91
CA GLU A 56 1.25 -3.69 -22.71
C GLU A 56 0.01 -4.55 -22.92
N ASN A 57 -0.34 -5.29 -21.87
CA ASN A 57 -1.44 -6.24 -21.84
C ASN A 57 -1.25 -7.52 -22.67
N THR A 58 -0.04 -7.80 -23.16
CA THR A 58 0.29 -9.08 -23.81
C THR A 58 1.00 -10.05 -22.86
N ASN A 59 0.67 -11.34 -22.93
CA ASN A 59 1.31 -12.40 -22.15
C ASN A 59 2.60 -12.88 -22.83
N ILE A 60 3.66 -12.07 -22.75
CA ILE A 60 4.96 -12.32 -23.41
C ILE A 60 6.13 -12.52 -22.43
N LEU A 61 5.90 -12.28 -21.14
CA LEU A 61 6.89 -12.51 -20.09
C LEU A 61 6.86 -13.98 -19.72
N TYR A 62 7.93 -14.73 -19.97
CA TYR A 62 7.93 -16.18 -19.76
C TYR A 62 8.90 -16.61 -18.67
N LEU A 63 8.47 -17.59 -17.88
CA LEU A 63 9.32 -18.32 -16.94
C LEU A 63 9.36 -19.78 -17.34
N GLN A 64 10.59 -20.28 -17.48
CA GLN A 64 10.84 -21.71 -17.60
C GLN A 64 10.96 -22.29 -16.19
N PRO A 65 10.37 -23.47 -15.92
CA PRO A 65 10.62 -24.15 -14.66
C PRO A 65 12.12 -24.40 -14.52
N LEU A 66 12.74 -23.85 -13.47
CA LEU A 66 14.11 -24.21 -13.12
C LEU A 66 14.15 -25.72 -12.88
N SER A 67 15.12 -26.41 -13.48
CA SER A 67 15.33 -27.85 -13.27
C SER A 67 15.80 -28.21 -11.84
N ARG A 68 15.60 -27.33 -10.85
CA ARG A 68 16.00 -27.53 -9.46
C ARG A 68 14.77 -27.81 -8.59
N PRO A 69 14.71 -28.96 -7.90
CA PRO A 69 13.61 -29.27 -7.01
C PRO A 69 13.81 -28.52 -5.69
N LEU A 70 13.33 -27.27 -5.61
CA LEU A 70 13.17 -26.58 -4.33
C LEU A 70 11.78 -26.86 -3.78
N GLY A 71 11.65 -28.01 -3.13
CA GLY A 71 10.81 -28.17 -1.93
C GLY A 71 9.30 -27.97 -2.03
N ALA A 72 8.71 -27.88 -3.21
CA ALA A 72 7.26 -27.94 -3.39
C ALA A 72 6.91 -29.01 -4.43
N SER A 73 6.34 -30.09 -3.92
CA SER A 73 5.80 -31.23 -4.65
C SER A 73 4.87 -30.78 -5.78
N THR A 74 5.01 -31.42 -6.94
CA THR A 74 4.09 -31.43 -8.10
C THR A 74 3.77 -30.08 -8.74
N ALA A 75 4.56 -29.67 -9.74
CA ALA A 75 4.09 -28.74 -10.76
C ALA A 75 4.56 -29.22 -12.13
N ASN A 76 3.62 -29.33 -13.06
CA ASN A 76 3.86 -29.73 -14.44
C ASN A 76 5.00 -28.92 -15.06
N ASN A 77 5.75 -29.53 -15.98
CA ASN A 77 6.87 -28.94 -16.73
C ASN A 77 6.43 -27.82 -17.72
N THR A 78 5.40 -27.05 -17.36
CA THR A 78 4.73 -26.08 -18.21
C THR A 78 5.28 -24.68 -17.95
N ILE A 79 5.71 -24.02 -19.03
CA ILE A 79 6.14 -22.63 -19.04
C ILE A 79 4.95 -21.76 -18.57
N SER A 80 5.21 -20.79 -17.71
CA SER A 80 4.20 -19.81 -17.30
C SER A 80 4.42 -18.49 -18.04
N LEU A 81 3.34 -17.90 -18.55
CA LEU A 81 3.35 -16.63 -19.26
C LEU A 81 2.61 -15.55 -18.46
N TYR A 82 3.32 -14.48 -18.15
CA TYR A 82 2.79 -13.33 -17.45
C TYR A 82 2.50 -12.19 -18.41
N LYS A 83 1.45 -11.46 -18.08
CA LYS A 83 1.04 -10.26 -18.78
C LYS A 83 2.04 -9.14 -18.53
N LEU A 84 2.53 -8.50 -19.58
CA LEU A 84 3.32 -7.27 -19.44
C LEU A 84 2.39 -6.12 -19.03
N SER A 85 2.41 -5.77 -17.75
CA SER A 85 1.59 -4.68 -17.20
C SER A 85 2.15 -4.19 -15.87
N LYS A 86 2.11 -2.88 -15.64
CA LYS A 86 2.55 -2.27 -14.37
C LYS A 86 1.59 -2.61 -13.21
N ASN A 87 0.36 -3.06 -13.50
CA ASN A 87 -0.71 -3.20 -12.51
C ASN A 87 -0.91 -4.61 -11.94
N ILE A 88 -0.25 -5.63 -12.50
CA ILE A 88 -0.46 -7.02 -12.09
C ILE A 88 0.22 -7.37 -10.77
N GLY A 89 1.07 -6.48 -10.23
CA GLY A 89 1.77 -6.72 -8.97
C GLY A 89 2.81 -7.84 -9.08
N LEU A 90 3.48 -7.93 -10.23
CA LEU A 90 4.57 -8.88 -10.46
C LEU A 90 5.88 -8.29 -9.92
N ILE A 91 6.61 -9.09 -9.16
CA ILE A 91 7.92 -8.72 -8.61
C ILE A 91 8.89 -9.87 -8.77
N GLN A 92 10.10 -9.56 -9.22
CA GLN A 92 11.13 -10.57 -9.47
C GLN A 92 11.98 -10.77 -8.22
N LEU A 93 12.14 -12.02 -7.77
CA LEU A 93 13.09 -12.34 -6.71
C LEU A 93 14.52 -12.13 -7.20
N PRO A 94 15.47 -11.80 -6.30
CA PRO A 94 16.88 -11.81 -6.63
C PRO A 94 17.32 -13.22 -7.06
N ILE A 95 18.35 -13.30 -7.91
CA ILE A 95 18.93 -14.58 -8.35
C ILE A 95 19.36 -15.44 -7.15
N VAL A 96 19.87 -14.78 -6.11
CA VAL A 96 20.17 -15.40 -4.82
C VAL A 96 19.38 -14.64 -3.75
N PRO A 97 18.17 -15.09 -3.40
CA PRO A 97 17.36 -14.41 -2.40
C PRO A 97 18.00 -14.56 -1.02
N SER A 98 18.07 -13.47 -0.27
CA SER A 98 18.45 -13.50 1.14
C SER A 98 17.32 -14.08 2.01
N LYS A 99 17.62 -14.39 3.27
CA LYS A 99 16.60 -14.81 4.25
C LYS A 99 15.49 -13.77 4.39
N ASP A 100 15.84 -12.49 4.33
CA ASP A 100 14.89 -11.39 4.45
C ASP A 100 14.02 -11.26 3.21
N ASP A 101 14.58 -11.50 2.02
CA ASP A 101 13.81 -11.49 0.77
C ASP A 101 12.75 -12.59 0.77
N LEU A 102 13.10 -13.79 1.26
CA LEU A 102 12.13 -14.90 1.42
C LEU A 102 11.07 -14.60 2.48
N ALA A 103 11.41 -13.82 3.51
CA ALA A 103 10.44 -13.40 4.53
C ALA A 103 9.46 -12.37 3.94
N ILE A 104 9.97 -11.38 3.20
CA ILE A 104 9.13 -10.39 2.50
C ILE A 104 8.29 -11.01 1.40
N GLN A 105 8.80 -12.01 0.68
CA GLN A 105 8.03 -12.77 -0.29
C GLN A 105 6.73 -13.32 0.34
N LYS A 106 6.79 -13.86 1.56
CA LYS A 106 5.59 -14.37 2.25
C LYS A 106 4.58 -13.27 2.57
N VAL A 107 5.05 -12.09 2.95
CA VAL A 107 4.20 -10.91 3.17
C VAL A 107 3.53 -10.46 1.88
N LEU A 108 4.29 -10.40 0.79
CA LEU A 108 3.79 -10.02 -0.53
C LEU A 108 2.75 -11.00 -1.08
N LEU A 109 2.95 -12.31 -0.89
CA LEU A 109 1.96 -13.32 -1.26
C LEU A 109 0.63 -13.14 -0.51
N LYS A 110 0.67 -12.80 0.80
CA LYS A 110 -0.56 -12.48 1.58
C LYS A 110 -1.29 -11.25 1.05
N LEU A 111 -0.55 -10.28 0.51
CA LEU A 111 -1.09 -9.09 -0.14
C LEU A 111 -1.47 -9.31 -1.62
N ASN A 112 -1.49 -10.55 -2.10
CA ASN A 112 -1.81 -10.94 -3.47
C ASN A 112 -0.87 -10.35 -4.54
N PHE A 113 0.43 -10.24 -4.24
CA PHE A 113 1.46 -9.98 -5.25
C PHE A 113 2.03 -11.29 -5.81
N TYR A 114 2.43 -11.27 -7.08
CA TYR A 114 3.10 -12.39 -7.73
C TYR A 114 4.61 -12.25 -7.57
N CYS A 115 5.19 -13.05 -6.69
CA CYS A 115 6.65 -13.15 -6.55
C CYS A 115 7.17 -14.25 -7.44
N ILE A 116 7.98 -13.90 -8.43
CA ILE A 116 8.48 -14.83 -9.44
C ILE A 116 9.99 -14.98 -9.41
N GLU A 117 10.47 -16.10 -9.93
CA GLU A 117 11.89 -16.31 -10.19
C GLU A 117 12.42 -15.35 -11.26
N PRO A 118 13.74 -15.15 -11.32
CA PRO A 118 14.35 -14.33 -12.36
C PRO A 118 13.99 -14.74 -13.78
N PHE A 119 13.64 -13.75 -14.61
CA PHE A 119 13.43 -14.01 -16.02
C PHE A 119 14.72 -14.48 -16.72
N PRO A 120 14.57 -15.21 -17.85
CA PRO A 120 15.65 -15.48 -18.77
C PRO A 120 16.42 -14.22 -19.16
N GLU A 121 17.71 -14.40 -19.44
CA GLU A 121 18.65 -13.31 -19.74
C GLU A 121 18.15 -12.35 -20.83
N MET A 122 17.49 -12.89 -21.86
CA MET A 122 16.98 -12.11 -22.98
C MET A 122 15.96 -11.04 -22.58
N ILE A 123 15.10 -11.35 -21.59
CA ILE A 123 14.11 -10.43 -21.04
C ILE A 123 14.80 -9.45 -20.09
N ARG A 124 15.64 -9.97 -19.19
CA ARG A 124 16.28 -9.18 -18.13
C ARG A 124 17.21 -8.09 -18.65
N ARG A 125 17.76 -8.25 -19.85
CA ARG A 125 18.59 -7.24 -20.52
C ARG A 125 17.79 -6.07 -21.09
N HIS A 126 16.48 -6.19 -21.21
CA HIS A 126 15.67 -5.11 -21.74
C HIS A 126 15.63 -3.95 -20.74
N LYS A 127 16.02 -2.74 -21.17
CA LYS A 127 16.23 -1.59 -20.28
C LYS A 127 15.01 -1.20 -19.46
N CYS A 128 13.82 -1.34 -20.05
CA CYS A 128 12.56 -0.95 -19.41
C CYS A 128 11.90 -2.06 -18.58
N ILE A 129 12.49 -3.26 -18.47
CA ILE A 129 11.81 -4.39 -17.82
C ILE A 129 11.51 -4.10 -16.35
N ASP A 130 12.43 -3.45 -15.65
CA ASP A 130 12.31 -3.13 -14.22
C ASP A 130 11.17 -2.13 -13.93
N GLU A 131 10.70 -1.38 -14.94
CA GLU A 131 9.51 -0.53 -14.79
C GLU A 131 8.22 -1.34 -14.66
N TYR A 132 8.19 -2.52 -15.28
CA TYR A 132 7.03 -3.42 -15.31
C TYR A 132 7.12 -4.48 -14.23
N VAL A 133 8.31 -5.04 -14.04
CA VAL A 133 8.57 -6.13 -13.11
C VAL A 133 9.84 -5.80 -12.33
N PRO A 134 9.75 -4.92 -11.32
CA PRO A 134 10.92 -4.56 -10.54
C PRO A 134 11.48 -5.78 -9.81
N GLN A 135 12.79 -5.76 -9.57
CA GLN A 135 13.42 -6.71 -8.68
C GLN A 135 13.10 -6.38 -7.21
N LEU A 136 12.87 -7.42 -6.41
CA LEU A 136 12.68 -7.30 -4.97
C LEU A 136 13.91 -6.65 -4.33
N SER A 137 13.64 -5.46 -3.84
CA SER A 137 14.52 -4.53 -3.15
C SER A 137 13.60 -3.53 -2.43
N CYS A 138 14.13 -2.69 -1.56
CA CYS A 138 13.29 -1.71 -0.88
C CYS A 138 12.61 -0.74 -1.87
N LEU A 139 13.32 -0.33 -2.94
CA LEU A 139 12.75 0.55 -3.98
C LEU A 139 11.78 -0.19 -4.90
N GLY A 140 12.11 -1.43 -5.30
CA GLY A 140 11.21 -2.26 -6.09
C GLY A 140 9.89 -2.55 -5.34
N LEU A 141 9.98 -2.76 -4.02
CA LEU A 141 8.83 -2.91 -3.13
C LEU A 141 7.94 -1.64 -3.13
N LEU A 142 8.53 -0.46 -3.01
CA LEU A 142 7.77 0.79 -3.11
C LEU A 142 7.14 0.98 -4.49
N GLN A 143 7.87 0.62 -5.56
CA GLN A 143 7.36 0.71 -6.92
C GLN A 143 6.11 -0.16 -7.13
N ILE A 144 6.13 -1.42 -6.67
CA ILE A 144 4.94 -2.28 -6.80
C ILE A 144 3.78 -1.81 -5.94
N PHE A 145 4.04 -1.27 -4.74
CA PHE A 145 2.98 -0.71 -3.91
C PHE A 145 2.36 0.52 -4.57
N LYS A 146 3.17 1.43 -5.13
CA LYS A 146 2.66 2.59 -5.87
C LYS A 146 1.73 2.17 -7.01
N CYS A 147 2.11 1.15 -7.79
CA CYS A 147 1.29 0.69 -8.90
C CYS A 147 0.00 0.02 -8.41
N ARG A 148 0.10 -0.89 -7.43
CA ARG A 148 -1.04 -1.67 -6.92
C ARG A 148 -2.04 -0.81 -6.15
N LEU A 149 -1.55 0.09 -5.30
CA LEU A 149 -2.37 0.88 -4.38
C LEU A 149 -2.88 2.18 -5.01
N ARG A 150 -2.47 2.52 -6.24
CA ARG A 150 -2.85 3.76 -6.95
C ARG A 150 -4.34 4.07 -6.93
N HIS A 151 -5.17 3.04 -7.02
CA HIS A 151 -6.63 3.16 -7.09
C HIS A 151 -7.34 2.85 -5.76
N PHE A 152 -6.58 2.64 -4.69
CA PHE A 152 -7.14 2.28 -3.40
C PHE A 152 -7.30 3.55 -2.56
N THR A 153 -8.42 3.63 -1.82
CA THR A 153 -8.58 4.66 -0.80
C THR A 153 -7.72 4.34 0.41
N GLN A 154 -7.32 5.35 1.19
CA GLN A 154 -6.54 5.14 2.43
C GLN A 154 -7.20 4.13 3.37
N LEU A 155 -8.53 4.19 3.51
CA LEU A 155 -9.31 3.24 4.31
C LEU A 155 -9.20 1.81 3.78
N LYS A 156 -9.23 1.62 2.46
CA LYS A 156 -9.08 0.30 1.85
C LYS A 156 -7.68 -0.27 2.09
N ILE A 157 -6.63 0.54 1.91
CA ILE A 157 -5.25 0.13 2.19
C ILE A 157 -5.11 -0.28 3.65
N GLN A 158 -5.64 0.55 4.56
CA GLN A 158 -5.59 0.29 5.98
C GLN A 158 -6.33 -0.98 6.38
N HIS A 159 -7.53 -1.19 5.85
CA HIS A 159 -8.30 -2.40 6.07
C HIS A 159 -7.57 -3.66 5.58
N GLU A 160 -7.09 -3.66 4.33
CA GLU A 160 -6.40 -4.84 3.77
C GLU A 160 -5.17 -5.23 4.59
N PHE A 161 -4.31 -4.28 4.95
CA PHE A 161 -3.11 -4.59 5.73
C PHE A 161 -3.46 -5.11 7.12
N ASN A 162 -4.42 -4.48 7.82
CA ASN A 162 -4.80 -4.91 9.17
C ASN A 162 -5.55 -6.25 9.18
N THR A 163 -6.19 -6.64 8.08
CA THR A 163 -6.90 -7.92 7.95
C THR A 163 -5.99 -9.05 7.47
N LEU A 164 -5.08 -8.77 6.53
CA LEU A 164 -4.26 -9.80 5.89
C LEU A 164 -2.91 -10.02 6.56
N LEU A 165 -2.36 -9.02 7.24
CA LEU A 165 -1.03 -9.07 7.84
C LEU A 165 -1.11 -9.16 9.36
N ASN A 166 -0.30 -10.04 9.93
CA ASN A 166 -0.13 -10.14 11.37
C ASN A 166 1.01 -9.23 11.86
N GLU A 167 1.24 -9.22 13.18
CA GLU A 167 2.29 -8.40 13.79
C GLU A 167 3.70 -8.70 13.29
N HIS A 168 3.99 -9.97 13.05
CA HIS A 168 5.30 -10.36 12.51
C HIS A 168 5.48 -9.84 11.07
N ASP A 169 4.45 -9.95 10.23
CA ASP A 169 4.48 -9.49 8.85
C ASP A 169 4.71 -7.96 8.77
N ILE A 170 3.99 -7.19 9.59
CA ILE A 170 4.14 -5.72 9.65
C ILE A 170 5.53 -5.33 10.13
N LYS A 171 6.05 -6.02 11.14
CA LYS A 171 7.41 -5.80 11.64
C LYS A 171 8.46 -6.08 10.56
N LEU A 172 8.32 -7.18 9.81
CA LEU A 172 9.22 -7.51 8.70
C LEU A 172 9.18 -6.42 7.62
N LEU A 173 7.98 -5.98 7.25
CA LEU A 173 7.80 -4.94 6.23
C LEU A 173 8.47 -3.62 6.65
N ARG A 174 8.24 -3.21 7.90
CA ARG A 174 8.84 -2.03 8.51
C ARG A 174 10.37 -2.12 8.55
N GLN A 175 10.91 -3.25 9.01
CA GLN A 175 12.35 -3.50 9.05
C GLN A 175 12.99 -3.53 7.65
N TYR A 176 12.28 -4.03 6.64
CA TYR A 176 12.81 -4.05 5.29
C TYR A 176 12.83 -2.64 4.68
N LEU A 177 11.78 -1.85 4.89
CA LEU A 177 11.73 -0.45 4.44
C LEU A 177 12.69 0.45 5.22
N SER A 178 12.98 0.16 6.50
CA SER A 178 13.91 0.94 7.32
C SER A 178 15.34 0.94 6.77
N ARG A 179 15.67 0.05 5.82
CA ARG A 179 16.99 -0.05 5.17
C ARG A 179 17.18 0.92 4.01
N ILE A 180 16.13 1.59 3.52
CA ILE A 180 16.22 2.53 2.39
C ILE A 180 17.17 3.67 2.73
N MET A 181 18.13 3.98 1.86
CA MET A 181 19.00 5.14 2.08
C MET A 181 18.25 6.43 1.77
N THR A 182 18.41 7.47 2.59
CA THR A 182 17.69 8.75 2.43
C THR A 182 17.88 9.37 1.04
N GLN A 183 19.08 9.22 0.44
CA GLN A 183 19.39 9.71 -0.90
C GLN A 183 18.56 9.08 -2.03
N GLN A 184 17.90 7.95 -1.74
CA GLN A 184 17.07 7.21 -2.70
C GLN A 184 15.57 7.56 -2.58
N LEU A 185 15.19 8.37 -1.60
CA LEU A 185 13.80 8.74 -1.35
C LEU A 185 13.46 10.02 -2.10
N ASP A 186 12.78 9.86 -3.25
CA ASP A 186 12.07 10.96 -3.90
C ASP A 186 10.70 11.20 -3.26
N ASP A 187 10.04 12.29 -3.64
CA ASP A 187 8.71 12.65 -3.12
C ASP A 187 7.69 11.53 -3.35
N SER A 188 7.78 10.83 -4.49
CA SER A 188 6.89 9.72 -4.83
C SER A 188 7.01 8.55 -3.83
N ASN A 189 8.24 8.17 -3.50
CA ASN A 189 8.55 7.11 -2.53
C ASN A 189 8.14 7.52 -1.11
N ILE A 190 8.38 8.78 -0.75
CA ILE A 190 7.96 9.34 0.54
C ILE A 190 6.43 9.27 0.68
N GLN A 191 5.68 9.69 -0.33
CA GLN A 191 4.22 9.63 -0.31
C GLN A 191 3.70 8.18 -0.24
N CYS A 192 4.37 7.25 -0.94
CA CYS A 192 4.03 5.84 -0.84
C CYS A 192 4.18 5.33 0.60
N ILE A 193 5.34 5.57 1.25
CA ILE A 193 5.56 5.12 2.63
C ILE A 193 4.53 5.75 3.58
N LYS A 194 4.20 7.04 3.40
CA LYS A 194 3.21 7.74 4.23
C LYS A 194 1.81 7.11 4.19
N GLN A 195 1.45 6.49 3.07
CA GLN A 195 0.15 5.80 2.92
C GLN A 195 0.14 4.40 3.55
N LEU A 196 1.30 3.78 3.80
CA LEU A 196 1.37 2.42 4.31
C LEU A 196 0.98 2.36 5.80
N PRO A 197 0.03 1.48 6.18
CA PRO A 197 -0.39 1.30 7.56
C PRO A 197 0.57 0.37 8.30
N ILE A 198 1.79 0.86 8.53
CA ILE A 198 2.89 0.09 9.14
C ILE A 198 3.33 0.63 10.49
N PHE A 199 2.67 1.65 11.03
CA PHE A 199 3.01 2.24 12.33
C PHE A 199 1.98 1.87 13.39
N ASP A 200 2.44 1.68 14.63
CA ASP A 200 1.57 1.26 15.73
C ASP A 200 0.63 2.39 16.17
N ASN A 201 -0.66 2.08 16.25
CA ASN A 201 -1.67 3.01 16.77
C ASN A 201 -1.57 3.08 18.30
N ALA A 202 -1.43 4.30 18.81
CA ALA A 202 -1.37 4.59 20.24
C ALA A 202 -2.67 4.24 21.00
N TYR A 203 -3.81 4.17 20.31
CA TYR A 203 -5.15 4.19 20.92
C TYR A 203 -5.84 2.84 21.12
N LEU A 204 -5.17 1.70 20.89
CA LEU A 204 -5.82 0.41 21.08
C LEU A 204 -6.09 0.10 22.56
N ASN A 205 -7.30 0.43 23.02
CA ASN A 205 -7.97 -0.16 24.15
C ASN A 205 -8.92 -1.29 23.67
N THR A 206 -9.10 -2.28 24.52
CA THR A 206 -9.79 -3.57 24.29
C THR A 206 -11.31 -3.50 24.01
N ASP A 207 -11.87 -2.33 23.73
CA ASP A 207 -13.31 -2.19 23.53
C ASP A 207 -13.71 -2.51 22.09
N LEU A 208 -14.25 -3.73 21.92
CA LEU A 208 -14.64 -4.41 20.68
C LEU A 208 -15.60 -3.65 19.74
N ASN A 209 -16.08 -2.46 20.09
CA ASN A 209 -17.19 -1.80 19.40
C ASN A 209 -16.78 -0.62 18.51
N GLN A 210 -15.49 -0.26 18.44
CA GLN A 210 -14.99 0.66 17.42
C GLN A 210 -13.89 -0.03 16.62
N GLN A 211 -14.04 -0.07 15.28
CA GLN A 211 -13.03 -0.60 14.36
C GLN A 211 -11.81 0.32 14.34
N GLN A 212 -11.05 0.36 15.44
CA GLN A 212 -9.76 1.00 15.48
C GLN A 212 -8.73 0.04 14.91
N TYR A 213 -8.11 0.45 13.81
CA TYR A 213 -7.04 -0.31 13.18
C TYR A 213 -5.79 -0.33 14.09
N LYS A 214 -5.17 -1.51 14.21
CA LYS A 214 -3.95 -1.68 15.01
C LYS A 214 -2.78 -0.91 14.41
N TYR A 215 -2.67 -0.95 13.09
CA TYR A 215 -1.64 -0.27 12.34
C TYR A 215 -2.25 0.86 11.50
N ILE A 216 -1.58 2.01 11.54
CA ILE A 216 -2.02 3.26 10.94
C ILE A 216 -0.94 3.82 10.01
N SER A 217 -1.39 4.62 9.05
CA SER A 217 -0.53 5.33 8.09
C SER A 217 -0.08 6.68 8.66
N LEU A 218 0.90 7.35 8.04
CA LEU A 218 1.30 8.70 8.44
C LEU A 218 0.32 9.80 8.01
N ASN A 219 -0.68 9.46 7.21
CA ASN A 219 -1.74 10.38 6.84
C ASN A 219 -2.69 10.62 8.02
N ASN A 220 -3.04 11.89 8.27
CA ASN A 220 -3.95 12.31 9.35
C ASN A 220 -3.45 12.01 10.78
N ILE A 221 -2.13 11.99 10.97
CA ILE A 221 -1.50 11.86 12.29
C ILE A 221 -1.47 13.21 13.01
N LEU A 222 -1.84 13.17 14.29
CA LEU A 222 -1.76 14.32 15.19
C LEU A 222 -0.38 14.40 15.86
N TYR A 223 0.08 13.29 16.46
CA TYR A 223 1.38 13.20 17.12
C TYR A 223 2.07 11.86 16.91
N ILE A 224 3.39 11.91 17.02
CA ILE A 224 4.30 10.77 17.03
C ILE A 224 5.13 10.89 18.29
N TYR A 225 5.17 9.84 19.11
CA TYR A 225 5.89 9.86 20.37
C TYR A 225 6.52 8.51 20.70
N GLU A 226 7.58 8.55 21.49
CA GLU A 226 8.29 7.38 21.99
C GLU A 226 7.99 7.23 23.49
N SER A 227 7.50 6.05 23.89
CA SER A 227 7.18 5.73 25.29
C SER A 227 7.07 4.22 25.49
N GLY A 228 7.17 3.73 26.74
CA GLY A 228 6.68 2.39 27.08
C GLY A 228 5.17 2.34 27.30
N THR A 229 4.52 3.51 27.36
CA THR A 229 3.15 3.69 27.83
C THR A 229 2.25 4.19 26.72
N LYS A 230 1.15 3.47 26.46
CA LYS A 230 0.09 3.92 25.55
C LYS A 230 -0.73 5.04 26.18
N LEU A 231 -1.28 5.91 25.33
CA LEU A 231 -2.13 7.00 25.80
C LEU A 231 -3.43 6.42 26.39
N PRO A 232 -3.85 6.84 27.60
CA PRO A 232 -5.01 6.28 28.28
C PRO A 232 -6.35 6.85 27.77
N VAL A 233 -6.34 7.68 26.73
CA VAL A 233 -7.51 8.45 26.28
C VAL A 233 -7.71 8.27 24.79
N ASP A 234 -8.87 7.76 24.38
CA ASP A 234 -9.30 7.77 22.99
C ASP A 234 -9.61 9.20 22.53
N LEU A 235 -8.90 9.67 21.51
CA LEU A 235 -9.37 10.84 20.76
C LEU A 235 -10.44 10.38 19.78
N GLN A 236 -11.56 11.11 19.76
CA GLN A 236 -12.56 10.92 18.72
C GLN A 236 -11.90 11.08 17.34
N PRO A 237 -12.21 10.19 16.37
CA PRO A 237 -11.75 10.34 14.99
C PRO A 237 -12.00 11.76 14.47
N PRO A 238 -11.14 12.32 13.59
CA PRO A 238 -10.22 11.60 12.68
C PRO A 238 -8.74 11.62 13.09
N LYS A 239 -8.39 12.12 14.27
CA LYS A 239 -6.98 12.35 14.67
C LYS A 239 -6.37 11.08 15.28
N GLN A 240 -5.32 10.55 14.66
CA GLN A 240 -4.60 9.36 15.13
C GLN A 240 -3.23 9.71 15.71
N CYS A 241 -2.69 8.88 16.60
CA CYS A 241 -1.35 9.06 17.16
C CYS A 241 -0.52 7.79 16.95
N ILE A 242 0.73 7.99 16.55
CA ILE A 242 1.69 6.90 16.38
C ILE A 242 2.49 6.75 17.65
N HIS A 243 2.53 5.52 18.12
CA HIS A 243 3.36 5.11 19.23
C HIS A 243 4.61 4.39 18.71
N VAL A 244 5.77 5.02 18.85
CA VAL A 244 7.05 4.45 18.40
C VAL A 244 7.60 3.56 19.52
N THR A 245 7.64 2.25 19.28
CA THR A 245 8.13 1.24 20.23
C THR A 245 9.41 0.54 19.78
N ASP A 246 9.75 0.65 18.50
CA ASP A 246 10.85 -0.07 17.88
C ASP A 246 11.77 0.86 17.09
N SER A 247 13.01 0.42 16.94
CA SER A 247 14.04 1.16 16.22
C SER A 247 13.76 1.31 14.72
N ASP A 248 13.06 0.37 14.08
CA ASP A 248 12.79 0.44 12.64
C ASP A 248 11.78 1.54 12.32
N SER A 249 10.73 1.69 13.14
CA SER A 249 9.81 2.83 13.09
C SER A 249 10.56 4.14 13.21
N ARG A 250 11.47 4.24 14.20
CA ARG A 250 12.26 5.46 14.44
C ARG A 250 13.12 5.82 13.23
N VAL A 251 13.84 4.85 12.68
CA VAL A 251 14.69 5.04 11.49
C VAL A 251 13.86 5.50 10.28
N LEU A 252 12.69 4.90 10.07
CA LEU A 252 11.79 5.33 8.99
C LEU A 252 11.29 6.76 9.18
N LEU A 253 10.83 7.10 10.40
CA LEU A 253 10.30 8.42 10.71
C LEU A 253 11.35 9.52 10.55
N ASP A 254 12.59 9.25 11.00
CA ASP A 254 13.73 10.15 10.84
C ASP A 254 14.04 10.41 9.35
N LYS A 255 14.07 9.35 8.53
CA LYS A 255 14.25 9.47 7.07
C LYS A 255 13.15 10.25 6.38
N LEU A 256 11.94 10.22 6.92
CA LEU A 256 10.79 10.97 6.42
C LEU A 256 10.69 12.39 6.99
N GLY A 257 11.61 12.80 7.87
CA GLY A 257 11.67 14.13 8.48
C GLY A 257 10.63 14.39 9.55
N TYR A 258 10.09 13.35 10.20
CA TYR A 258 9.12 13.50 11.28
C TYR A 258 9.81 13.71 12.63
N VAL A 259 9.28 14.65 13.42
CA VAL A 259 9.73 14.89 14.79
C VAL A 259 9.00 13.93 15.72
N ILE A 260 9.77 13.19 16.53
CA ILE A 260 9.26 12.34 17.60
C ILE A 260 9.24 13.16 18.89
N HIS A 261 8.06 13.34 19.47
CA HIS A 261 7.88 14.11 20.69
C HIS A 261 8.05 13.25 21.95
N ASP A 262 8.41 13.91 23.06
CA ASP A 262 8.35 13.30 24.39
C ASP A 262 6.88 13.01 24.76
N PHE A 263 6.64 11.85 25.37
CA PHE A 263 5.33 11.46 25.91
C PHE A 263 4.68 12.56 26.75
N THR A 264 5.44 13.20 27.64
CA THR A 264 4.96 14.26 28.53
C THR A 264 4.46 15.47 27.75
N HIS A 265 5.14 15.82 26.66
CA HIS A 265 4.74 16.91 25.78
C HIS A 265 3.40 16.58 25.12
N VAL A 266 3.27 15.37 24.55
CA VAL A 266 2.04 14.93 23.90
C VAL A 266 0.89 14.83 24.91
N ALA A 267 1.11 14.22 26.07
CA ALA A 267 0.10 14.08 27.11
C ALA A 267 -0.43 15.44 27.60
N ARG A 268 0.46 16.41 27.87
CA ARG A 268 0.05 17.77 28.27
C ARG A 268 -0.81 18.44 27.19
N TYR A 269 -0.40 18.33 25.93
CA TYR A 269 -1.16 18.90 24.83
C TYR A 269 -2.55 18.27 24.69
N LEU A 270 -2.63 16.94 24.76
CA LEU A 270 -3.90 16.22 24.66
C LEU A 270 -4.85 16.58 25.80
N ILE A 271 -4.37 16.59 27.04
CA ILE A 271 -5.16 16.99 28.21
C ILE A 271 -5.67 18.43 28.03
N THR A 272 -4.81 19.35 27.60
CA THR A 272 -5.20 20.75 27.38
C THR A 272 -6.25 20.88 26.28
N THR A 273 -6.09 20.17 25.17
CA THR A 273 -7.01 20.20 24.03
C THR A 273 -8.37 19.63 24.41
N ILE A 274 -8.40 18.51 25.13
CA ILE A 274 -9.64 17.89 25.60
C ILE A 274 -10.35 18.81 26.61
N GLY A 275 -9.59 19.41 27.54
CA GLY A 275 -10.13 20.37 28.50
C GLY A 275 -10.77 21.58 27.81
N GLN A 276 -10.13 22.13 26.78
CA GLN A 276 -10.67 23.23 25.99
C GLN A 276 -11.94 22.83 25.20
N GLN A 277 -11.96 21.64 24.60
CA GLN A 277 -13.15 21.13 23.90
C GLN A 277 -14.34 20.94 24.84
N GLN A 278 -14.11 20.40 26.04
CA GLN A 278 -15.17 20.24 27.05
C GLN A 278 -15.70 21.61 27.50
N GLN A 279 -14.83 22.59 27.72
CA GLN A 279 -15.25 23.95 28.08
C GLN A 279 -16.05 24.62 26.95
N ALA A 280 -15.63 24.49 25.69
CA ALA A 280 -16.35 25.02 24.55
C ALA A 280 -17.75 24.38 24.39
N ASN A 281 -17.85 23.06 24.57
CA ASN A 281 -19.14 22.35 24.52
C ASN A 281 -20.08 22.76 25.66
N LEU A 282 -19.55 22.95 26.88
CA LEU A 282 -20.33 23.46 28.02
C LEU A 282 -20.83 24.88 27.77
N GLN A 283 -20.01 25.76 27.18
CA GLN A 283 -20.44 27.12 26.82
C GLN A 283 -21.50 27.13 25.72
N GLN A 284 -21.40 26.26 24.71
CA GLN A 284 -22.43 26.11 23.68
C GLN A 284 -23.75 25.56 24.24
N GLN A 285 -23.70 24.60 25.17
CA GLN A 285 -24.91 24.11 25.85
C GLN A 285 -25.56 25.20 26.72
N GLN A 286 -24.77 26.01 27.44
CA GLN A 286 -25.29 27.15 28.20
C GLN A 286 -25.89 28.23 27.29
N GLN A 287 -25.30 28.51 26.13
CA GLN A 287 -25.88 29.44 25.16
C GLN A 287 -27.18 28.90 24.54
N GLN A 288 -27.29 27.60 24.26
CA GLN A 288 -28.54 26.99 23.77
C GLN A 288 -29.64 26.94 24.86
N GLN A 289 -29.29 26.69 26.12
CA GLN A 289 -30.22 26.80 27.24
C GLN A 289 -30.68 28.25 27.47
N ASN A 290 -29.79 29.23 27.40
CA ASN A 290 -30.20 30.64 27.51
C ASN A 290 -31.07 31.10 26.33
N SER A 291 -30.80 30.61 25.11
CA SER A 291 -31.63 30.91 23.93
C SER A 291 -33.04 30.31 24.01
N SER A 292 -33.17 29.10 24.55
CA SER A 292 -34.48 28.43 24.75
C SER A 292 -35.27 29.02 25.92
N THR A 293 -34.58 29.54 26.93
CA THR A 293 -35.19 30.28 28.06
C THR A 293 -35.69 31.65 27.61
N ILE A 294 -34.94 32.38 26.78
CA ILE A 294 -35.37 33.66 26.22
C ILE A 294 -36.61 33.48 25.31
N ASN A 295 -36.67 32.42 24.49
CA ASN A 295 -37.84 32.13 23.65
C ASN A 295 -39.09 31.69 24.43
N THR A 296 -38.94 31.05 25.59
CA THR A 296 -40.08 30.74 26.48
C THR A 296 -40.53 31.96 27.27
N THR A 297 -39.61 32.85 27.67
CA THR A 297 -39.95 34.10 28.37
C THR A 297 -40.66 35.09 27.42
N LEU A 298 -40.18 35.26 26.18
CA LEU A 298 -40.84 36.11 25.17
C LEU A 298 -42.23 35.59 24.76
N LYS A 299 -42.44 34.26 24.69
CA LYS A 299 -43.78 33.69 24.45
C LYS A 299 -44.73 33.89 25.62
N ASN A 300 -44.25 33.81 26.86
CA ASN A 300 -45.07 34.07 28.05
C ASN A 300 -45.45 35.54 28.20
N ASP A 301 -44.57 36.47 27.81
CA ASP A 301 -44.88 37.90 27.84
C ASP A 301 -45.85 38.33 26.73
N GLN A 302 -45.80 37.68 25.55
CA GLN A 302 -46.82 37.89 24.51
C GLN A 302 -48.21 37.34 24.90
N HIS A 303 -48.30 36.29 25.72
CA HIS A 303 -49.58 35.81 26.24
C HIS A 303 -50.14 36.65 27.40
N LYS A 304 -49.30 37.31 28.21
CA LYS A 304 -49.77 38.23 29.25
C LYS A 304 -50.30 39.56 28.70
N MET A 305 -49.79 40.04 27.57
CA MET A 305 -50.28 41.27 26.92
C MET A 305 -51.58 41.07 26.13
N ALA A 306 -52.00 39.83 25.86
CA ALA A 306 -53.29 39.52 25.22
C ALA A 306 -54.48 39.46 26.20
N PHE A 307 -54.24 39.49 27.51
CA PHE A 307 -55.28 39.35 28.56
C PHE A 307 -55.71 40.66 29.23
N LEU A 308 -55.23 41.81 28.76
CA LEU A 308 -55.58 43.15 29.26
C LEU A 308 -56.21 44.04 28.18
N GLY A 309 -56.80 43.42 27.15
CA GLY A 309 -57.44 44.10 26.03
C GLY A 309 -58.77 43.49 25.65
N GLU A 310 -59.65 43.27 26.63
CA GLU A 310 -61.12 43.24 26.47
C GLU A 310 -61.76 43.85 27.72
#